data_AF-A0A6J6EH29-F1
#
_entry.id   AF-A0A6J6EH29-F1
#
_cell.length_a   1.000
_cell.length_b   1.000
_cell.length_c   1.000
_cell.angle_alpha   90.00
_cell.angle_beta   90.00
_cell.angle_gamma   90.00
#
_symmetry.space_group_name_H-M   'P 1'
#
loop_
_entity.id
_entity.type
_entity.pdbx_description
1 polymer ?
#
loop_
_entity_poly.entity_id
_entity_poly.type
_entity_poly.pdbx_seq_one_letter_code
_entity_poly.pdbx_strand_id
1 'polypeptide(L)'
;MLRTMDMSIAFNNLTSVAVLVFVLGFIGAIFKSDLRIPDSIYQLISIYLLLGIGLKGGQALKGVSFTEVIKPSLTTLVVGLIVPFLAYYLLQGVKSLTVSQRGAMAAHYGSTSLVTFSAAVLYLENNSIFFEGYSTALLTIMEVPGLVVGIYLASRKYKANVSWGKTFQEILLGKTVLLLVGGLLVGLLTTNTGFDKVSPFFIDLLNGFLVLFLLQLGYLAGSQIGEVKKSGYGLIVFSIIFPILAGFIGAVGGYLSGMSYGGTALLAVLAGSASYIAAPAAVSIALPKEKLGLALTCSIGITFPFNLILGIPIYLAMANFLVN
;
A
#
# COMPACT_ATOMS: atom_id res chain seq x y z
N MET A 1 -3.21 29.45 -12.85
CA MET A 1 -2.22 29.70 -11.78
C MET A 1 -1.88 28.34 -11.19
N LEU A 2 -0.80 27.69 -11.67
CA LEU A 2 -0.33 26.44 -11.10
C LEU A 2 0.06 26.73 -9.65
N ARG A 3 -0.84 26.44 -8.70
CA ARG A 3 -0.51 26.48 -7.27
C ARG A 3 0.61 25.45 -7.08
N THR A 4 1.82 25.97 -6.96
CA THR A 4 2.98 25.27 -6.42
C THR A 4 2.51 24.43 -5.24
N MET A 5 2.91 23.16 -5.21
CA MET A 5 2.73 22.28 -4.05
C MET A 5 2.88 23.11 -2.79
N ASP A 6 1.81 23.20 -1.98
CA ASP A 6 1.83 24.05 -0.80
C ASP A 6 3.01 23.59 0.05
N MET A 7 4.05 24.43 0.14
CA MET A 7 5.31 24.06 0.77
C MET A 7 5.09 23.67 2.23
N SER A 8 3.99 24.14 2.83
CA SER A 8 3.54 23.72 4.16
C SER A 8 3.16 22.24 4.22
N ILE A 9 2.48 21.68 3.20
CA ILE A 9 2.10 20.26 3.13
C ILE A 9 3.35 19.38 3.08
N ALA A 10 4.29 19.74 2.22
CA ALA A 10 5.55 19.03 2.08
C ALA A 10 6.34 19.02 3.40
N PHE A 11 6.46 20.21 4.02
CA PHE A 11 7.18 20.38 5.27
C PHE A 11 6.53 19.62 6.42
N ASN A 12 5.21 19.74 6.59
CA ASN A 12 4.45 19.02 7.62
C ASN A 12 4.61 17.50 7.49
N ASN A 13 4.69 16.97 6.27
CA ASN A 13 4.93 15.55 6.03
C ASN A 13 6.34 15.15 6.52
N LEU A 14 7.37 15.90 6.12
CA LEU A 14 8.76 15.64 6.49
C LEU A 14 9.02 15.70 7.99
N THR A 15 8.33 16.59 8.71
CA THR A 15 8.45 16.74 10.17
C THR A 15 7.48 15.84 10.94
N SER A 16 6.70 14.98 10.27
CA SER A 16 5.79 14.05 10.94
C SER A 16 6.57 12.97 11.71
N VAL A 17 6.04 12.55 12.86
CA VAL A 17 6.63 11.47 13.66
C VAL A 17 6.82 10.20 12.83
N ALA A 18 5.87 9.89 11.95
CA ALA A 18 5.93 8.76 11.03
C ALA A 18 7.19 8.79 10.13
N VAL A 19 7.43 9.92 9.44
CA VAL A 19 8.59 10.07 8.56
C VAL A 19 9.89 10.09 9.36
N LEU A 20 9.93 10.83 10.47
CA LEU A 20 11.14 10.95 11.29
C LEU A 20 11.57 9.60 11.90
N VAL A 21 10.62 8.79 12.38
CA VAL A 21 10.92 7.46 12.94
C VAL A 21 11.30 6.46 11.85
N PHE A 22 10.70 6.54 10.67
CA PHE A 22 11.18 5.79 9.51
C PHE A 22 12.64 6.14 9.17
N VAL A 23 12.97 7.44 9.11
CA VAL A 23 14.33 7.92 8.85
C VAL A 23 15.31 7.45 9.94
N LEU A 24 14.89 7.46 11.21
CA LEU A 24 15.68 6.92 12.31
C LEU A 24 16.01 5.44 12.09
N GLY A 25 15.03 4.62 11.71
CA GLY A 25 15.25 3.20 11.39
C GLY A 25 16.20 3.02 10.21
N PHE A 26 16.02 3.82 9.15
CA PHE A 26 16.86 3.80 7.96
C PHE A 26 18.32 4.14 8.27
N ILE A 27 18.56 5.21 9.02
CA ILE A 27 19.89 5.59 9.51
C ILE A 27 20.46 4.49 10.41
N GLY A 28 19.64 3.94 11.30
CA GLY A 28 20.00 2.83 12.16
C GLY A 28 20.55 1.62 11.41
N ALA A 29 19.95 1.25 10.28
CA ALA A 29 20.44 0.16 9.44
C ALA A 29 21.76 0.49 8.74
N ILE A 30 21.93 1.72 8.25
CA ILE A 30 23.18 2.16 7.61
C ILE A 30 24.36 2.05 8.59
N PHE A 31 24.16 2.46 9.84
CA PHE A 31 25.18 2.37 10.88
C PHE A 31 25.26 1.00 11.57
N LYS A 32 24.51 -0.01 11.08
CA LYS A 32 24.48 -1.37 11.62
C LYS A 32 24.16 -1.42 13.13
N SER A 33 23.26 -0.54 13.57
CA SER A 33 22.75 -0.55 14.95
C SER A 33 21.86 -1.77 15.22
N ASP A 34 21.63 -2.06 16.51
CA ASP A 34 20.71 -3.12 16.95
C ASP A 34 19.23 -2.62 17.04
N LEU A 35 18.86 -1.64 16.20
CA LEU A 35 17.50 -1.09 16.15
C LEU A 35 16.47 -2.03 15.52
N ARG A 36 16.89 -3.19 15.02
CA ARG A 36 16.01 -4.16 14.37
C ARG A 36 14.99 -4.69 15.39
N ILE A 37 13.72 -4.53 15.07
CA ILE A 37 12.64 -5.15 15.85
C ILE A 37 12.64 -6.67 15.60
N PRO A 38 12.56 -7.50 16.64
CA PRO A 38 12.48 -8.95 16.49
C PRO A 38 11.30 -9.38 15.59
N ASP A 39 11.50 -10.41 14.77
CA ASP A 39 10.53 -10.81 13.74
C ASP A 39 9.16 -11.20 14.35
N SER A 40 9.13 -11.78 15.55
CA SER A 40 7.89 -12.10 16.28
C SER A 40 7.10 -10.84 16.66
N ILE A 41 7.80 -9.79 17.10
CA ILE A 41 7.18 -8.51 17.45
C ILE A 41 6.71 -7.79 16.19
N TYR A 42 7.51 -7.79 15.12
CA TYR A 42 7.09 -7.25 13.83
C TYR A 42 5.81 -7.93 13.30
N GLN A 43 5.72 -9.26 13.43
CA GLN A 43 4.52 -10.00 13.06
C GLN A 43 3.30 -9.66 13.91
N LEU A 44 3.48 -9.43 15.22
CA LEU A 44 2.41 -9.00 16.12
C LEU A 44 1.90 -7.60 15.75
N ILE A 45 2.81 -6.64 15.54
CA ILE A 45 2.45 -5.27 15.13
C ILE A 45 1.71 -5.32 13.79
N SER A 46 2.17 -6.14 12.83
CA SER A 46 1.46 -6.33 11.55
C SER A 46 0.02 -6.82 11.75
N ILE A 47 -0.20 -7.82 12.62
CA ILE A 47 -1.55 -8.34 12.91
C ILE A 47 -2.43 -7.24 13.49
N TYR A 48 -1.89 -6.53 14.48
CA TYR A 48 -2.57 -5.47 15.18
C TYR A 48 -3.01 -4.35 14.20
N LEU A 49 -2.12 -3.90 13.31
CA LEU A 49 -2.44 -2.86 12.33
C LEU A 49 -3.49 -3.32 11.31
N LEU A 50 -3.34 -4.53 10.78
CA LEU A 50 -4.29 -5.09 9.81
C LEU A 50 -5.69 -5.22 10.40
N LEU A 51 -5.77 -5.79 11.60
CA LEU A 51 -7.04 -5.98 12.29
C LEU A 51 -7.65 -4.64 12.71
N GLY A 52 -6.86 -3.73 13.29
CA GLY A 52 -7.33 -2.41 13.73
C GLY A 52 -7.89 -1.55 12.60
N ILE A 53 -7.19 -1.52 11.46
CA ILE A 53 -7.68 -0.81 10.26
C ILE A 53 -8.93 -1.47 9.69
N GLY A 54 -8.98 -2.80 9.66
CA GLY A 54 -10.20 -3.53 9.30
C GLY A 54 -11.37 -3.16 10.21
N LEU A 55 -11.18 -3.21 11.52
CA LEU A 55 -12.21 -2.85 12.52
C LEU A 55 -12.70 -1.41 12.33
N LYS A 56 -11.78 -0.45 12.22
CA LYS A 56 -12.09 0.98 11.97
C LYS A 56 -12.94 1.13 10.71
N GLY A 57 -12.54 0.45 9.65
CA GLY A 57 -13.24 0.46 8.37
C GLY A 57 -14.63 -0.14 8.42
N GLY A 58 -14.76 -1.29 9.09
CA GLY A 58 -16.04 -1.98 9.25
C GLY A 58 -17.05 -1.12 10.01
N GLN A 59 -16.58 -0.50 11.10
CA GLN A 59 -17.39 0.44 11.88
C GLN A 59 -17.81 1.64 11.03
N ALA A 60 -16.89 2.18 10.23
CA ALA A 60 -17.16 3.34 9.38
C ALA A 60 -18.10 3.07 8.20
N LEU A 61 -18.31 1.79 7.84
CA LEU A 61 -19.33 1.40 6.85
C LEU A 61 -20.75 1.42 7.42
N LYS A 62 -20.93 1.51 8.75
CA LYS A 62 -22.25 1.63 9.35
C LYS A 62 -22.86 2.99 9.02
N GLY A 63 -24.04 2.96 8.43
CA GLY A 63 -24.76 4.18 8.06
C GLY A 63 -24.34 4.78 6.72
N VAL A 64 -23.36 4.19 6.03
CA VAL A 64 -23.02 4.57 4.65
C VAL A 64 -23.97 3.86 3.69
N SER A 65 -24.61 4.61 2.79
CA SER A 65 -25.51 4.00 1.81
C SER A 65 -24.74 3.21 0.75
N PHE A 66 -25.36 2.15 0.20
CA PHE A 66 -24.76 1.38 -0.90
C PHE A 66 -24.40 2.26 -2.11
N THR A 67 -25.19 3.30 -2.37
CA THR A 67 -24.99 4.25 -3.46
C THR A 67 -23.72 5.09 -3.30
N GLU A 68 -23.30 5.38 -2.07
CA GLU A 68 -22.04 6.11 -1.79
C GLU A 68 -20.81 5.23 -2.04
N VAL A 69 -20.92 3.92 -1.80
CA VAL A 69 -19.76 3.00 -1.83
C VAL A 69 -19.57 2.34 -3.18
N ILE A 70 -20.64 2.10 -3.94
CA ILE A 70 -20.59 1.26 -5.14
C ILE A 70 -19.72 1.87 -6.25
N LYS A 71 -19.81 3.19 -6.48
CA LYS A 71 -19.01 3.87 -7.51
C LYS A 71 -17.51 3.87 -7.16
N PRO A 72 -17.08 4.29 -5.95
CA PRO A 72 -15.69 4.14 -5.52
C PRO A 72 -15.19 2.69 -5.56
N SER A 73 -16.01 1.72 -5.16
CA SER A 73 -15.63 0.30 -5.14
C SER A 73 -15.38 -0.26 -6.54
N LEU A 74 -16.30 -0.01 -7.49
CA LEU A 74 -16.14 -0.43 -8.89
C LEU A 74 -14.94 0.27 -9.53
N THR A 75 -14.75 1.55 -9.24
CA THR A 75 -13.60 2.31 -9.76
C THR A 75 -12.30 1.75 -9.21
N THR A 76 -12.24 1.44 -7.92
CA THR A 76 -11.09 0.83 -7.26
C THR A 76 -10.77 -0.55 -7.87
N LEU A 77 -11.78 -1.36 -8.16
CA LEU A 77 -11.62 -2.63 -8.86
C LEU A 77 -10.99 -2.42 -10.24
N VAL A 78 -11.49 -1.47 -11.02
CA VAL A 78 -10.95 -1.13 -12.35
C VAL A 78 -9.50 -0.66 -12.25
N VAL A 79 -9.19 0.23 -11.31
CA VAL A 79 -7.82 0.69 -11.04
C VAL A 79 -6.91 -0.49 -10.67
N GLY A 80 -7.37 -1.38 -9.78
CA GLY A 80 -6.67 -2.60 -9.38
C GLY A 80 -6.41 -3.60 -10.51
N LEU A 81 -7.17 -3.54 -11.60
CA LEU A 81 -6.93 -4.32 -12.81
C LEU A 81 -5.95 -3.62 -13.78
N ILE A 82 -6.07 -2.28 -13.91
CA ILE A 82 -5.28 -1.48 -14.85
C ILE A 82 -3.83 -1.31 -14.37
N VAL A 83 -3.62 -0.97 -13.10
CA VAL A 83 -2.29 -0.68 -12.55
C VAL A 83 -1.28 -1.84 -12.71
N PRO A 84 -1.56 -3.10 -12.29
CA PRO A 84 -0.63 -4.21 -12.51
C PRO A 84 -0.36 -4.47 -14.00
N PHE A 85 -1.37 -4.29 -14.85
CA PHE A 85 -1.22 -4.44 -16.30
C PHE A 85 -0.21 -3.41 -16.82
N LEU A 86 -0.41 -2.13 -16.50
CA LEU A 86 0.52 -1.06 -16.89
C LEU A 86 1.93 -1.28 -16.34
N ALA A 87 2.06 -1.69 -15.07
CA ALA A 87 3.34 -2.03 -14.47
C ALA A 87 4.10 -3.06 -15.32
N TYR A 88 3.42 -4.16 -15.68
CA TYR A 88 4.01 -5.23 -16.46
C TYR A 88 4.51 -4.77 -17.85
N TYR A 89 3.72 -3.97 -18.57
CA TYR A 89 4.10 -3.52 -19.92
C TYR A 89 5.18 -2.43 -19.88
N LEU A 90 5.14 -1.49 -18.94
CA LEU A 90 6.19 -0.49 -18.79
C LEU A 90 7.53 -1.13 -18.42
N LEU A 91 7.50 -2.17 -17.58
CA LEU A 91 8.69 -2.94 -17.24
C LEU A 91 9.30 -3.71 -18.43
N GLN A 92 8.64 -3.82 -19.59
CA GLN A 92 9.26 -4.37 -20.80
C GLN A 92 10.42 -3.50 -21.30
N GLY A 93 10.42 -2.20 -20.98
CA GLY A 93 11.56 -1.32 -21.23
C GLY A 93 12.81 -1.71 -20.45
N VAL A 94 12.66 -2.42 -19.33
CA VAL A 94 13.77 -2.92 -18.51
C VAL A 94 14.20 -4.30 -19.02
N LYS A 95 15.09 -4.30 -20.02
CA LYS A 95 15.53 -5.51 -20.73
C LYS A 95 16.20 -6.58 -19.86
N SER A 96 16.69 -6.22 -18.68
CA SER A 96 17.30 -7.15 -17.72
C SER A 96 16.28 -8.07 -17.03
N LEU A 97 14.97 -7.75 -17.09
CA LEU A 97 13.94 -8.54 -16.41
C LEU A 97 13.45 -9.72 -17.25
N THR A 98 13.33 -10.87 -16.60
CA THR A 98 12.57 -12.00 -17.16
C THR A 98 11.07 -11.69 -17.16
N VAL A 99 10.30 -12.47 -17.93
CA VAL A 99 8.83 -12.35 -17.96
C VAL A 99 8.22 -12.54 -16.57
N SER A 100 8.72 -13.54 -15.85
CA SER A 100 8.21 -13.91 -14.54
C SER A 100 8.60 -12.88 -13.47
N GLN A 101 9.81 -12.30 -13.53
CA GLN A 101 10.18 -11.14 -12.72
C GLN A 101 9.30 -9.91 -12.98
N ARG A 102 8.97 -9.61 -14.25
CA ARG A 102 8.04 -8.52 -14.57
C ARG A 102 6.66 -8.75 -13.99
N GLY A 103 6.15 -9.97 -14.05
CA GLY A 103 4.85 -10.32 -13.47
C GLY A 103 4.85 -10.29 -11.93
N ALA A 104 5.94 -10.75 -11.29
CA ALA A 104 6.13 -10.58 -9.85
C ALA A 104 6.13 -9.09 -9.45
N MET A 105 6.89 -8.25 -10.16
CA MET A 105 6.86 -6.80 -9.97
C MET A 105 5.45 -6.23 -10.17
N ALA A 106 4.74 -6.64 -11.22
CA ALA A 106 3.37 -6.22 -11.46
C ALA A 106 2.41 -6.63 -10.33
N ALA A 107 2.57 -7.81 -9.73
CA ALA A 107 1.77 -8.24 -8.59
C ALA A 107 2.03 -7.37 -7.35
N HIS A 108 3.30 -7.02 -7.11
CA HIS A 108 3.67 -6.11 -6.03
C HIS A 108 3.11 -4.70 -6.23
N TYR A 109 3.26 -4.12 -7.42
CA TYR A 109 2.86 -2.74 -7.71
C TYR A 109 1.37 -2.58 -8.06
N GLY A 110 0.66 -3.67 -8.38
CA GLY A 110 -0.79 -3.65 -8.51
C GLY A 110 -1.53 -3.91 -7.21
N SER A 111 -0.85 -4.51 -6.23
CA SER A 111 -1.34 -4.70 -4.87
C SER A 111 -0.93 -3.50 -4.00
N THR A 112 -1.63 -3.27 -2.90
CA THR A 112 -1.53 -2.04 -2.12
C THR A 112 -0.64 -2.19 -0.89
N SER A 113 -0.18 -1.06 -0.34
CA SER A 113 0.50 -1.00 0.95
C SER A 113 -0.43 -0.44 2.02
N LEU A 114 -0.89 -1.30 2.93
CA LEU A 114 -1.58 -0.90 4.16
C LEU A 114 -0.82 0.20 4.91
N VAL A 115 0.50 0.09 5.01
CA VAL A 115 1.28 1.04 5.81
C VAL A 115 1.36 2.40 5.12
N THR A 116 1.52 2.43 3.79
CA THR A 116 1.49 3.70 3.04
C THR A 116 0.12 4.35 3.14
N PHE A 117 -0.95 3.57 3.02
CA PHE A 117 -2.31 4.03 3.25
C PHE A 117 -2.52 4.57 4.67
N SER A 118 -2.01 3.87 5.69
CA SER A 118 -2.11 4.28 7.10
C SER A 118 -1.35 5.57 7.38
N ALA A 119 -0.16 5.73 6.80
CA ALA A 119 0.62 6.94 6.91
C ALA A 119 -0.10 8.12 6.24
N ALA A 120 -0.76 7.90 5.10
CA ALA A 120 -1.59 8.91 4.44
C ALA A 120 -2.82 9.27 5.29
N VAL A 121 -3.52 8.29 5.87
CA VAL A 121 -4.63 8.53 6.80
C VAL A 121 -4.17 9.37 7.99
N LEU A 122 -3.06 9.00 8.64
CA LEU A 122 -2.48 9.77 9.73
C LEU A 122 -2.14 11.21 9.31
N TYR A 123 -1.59 11.39 8.11
CA TYR A 123 -1.31 12.71 7.56
C TYR A 123 -2.60 13.54 7.40
N LEU A 124 -3.64 12.96 6.80
CA LEU A 124 -4.94 13.61 6.60
C LEU A 124 -5.57 14.01 7.95
N GLU A 125 -5.58 13.10 8.92
CA GLU A 125 -6.11 13.33 10.27
C GLU A 125 -5.36 14.48 10.98
N ASN A 126 -4.03 14.48 10.95
CA ASN A 126 -3.21 15.52 11.56
C ASN A 126 -3.41 16.90 10.94
N ASN A 127 -3.83 16.95 9.67
CA ASN A 127 -4.10 18.20 8.95
C ASN A 127 -5.62 18.49 8.86
N SER A 128 -6.46 17.76 9.59
CA SER A 128 -7.92 17.92 9.60
C SER A 128 -8.55 17.86 8.19
N ILE A 129 -7.97 17.06 7.30
CA ILE A 129 -8.49 16.85 5.94
C ILE A 129 -9.51 15.72 6.00
N PHE A 130 -10.75 16.02 5.63
CA PHE A 130 -11.81 15.02 5.54
C PHE A 130 -11.52 13.98 4.45
N PHE A 131 -11.84 12.72 4.76
CA PHE A 131 -11.89 11.59 3.84
C PHE A 131 -12.98 10.62 4.28
N GLU A 132 -13.46 9.80 3.35
CA GLU A 132 -14.56 8.88 3.59
C GLU A 132 -14.11 7.66 4.39
N GLY A 133 -14.88 7.31 5.42
CA GLY A 133 -14.58 6.18 6.30
C GLY A 133 -14.53 4.82 5.58
N TYR A 134 -15.25 4.67 4.46
CA TYR A 134 -15.19 3.46 3.62
C TYR A 134 -13.87 3.30 2.85
N SER A 135 -12.96 4.29 2.87
CA SER A 135 -11.69 4.23 2.13
C SER A 135 -10.81 3.03 2.52
N THR A 136 -10.94 2.53 3.76
CA THR A 136 -10.30 1.29 4.22
C THR A 136 -10.82 0.04 3.50
N ALA A 137 -12.08 0.02 3.08
CA ALA A 137 -12.62 -1.10 2.30
C ALA A 137 -12.07 -1.11 0.87
N LEU A 138 -11.80 0.07 0.31
CA LEU A 138 -11.16 0.20 -1.01
C LEU A 138 -9.76 -0.43 -1.02
N LEU A 139 -9.01 -0.32 0.08
CA LEU A 139 -7.73 -1.00 0.23
C LEU A 139 -7.86 -2.51 -0.02
N THR A 140 -8.84 -3.15 0.63
CA THR A 140 -9.10 -4.59 0.49
C THR A 140 -9.57 -4.95 -0.92
N ILE A 141 -10.45 -4.13 -1.51
CA ILE A 141 -10.93 -4.34 -2.88
C ILE A 141 -9.77 -4.29 -3.89
N MET A 142 -8.83 -3.37 -3.71
CA MET A 142 -7.71 -3.20 -4.65
C MET A 142 -6.64 -4.30 -4.52
N GLU A 143 -6.50 -4.91 -3.33
CA GLU A 143 -5.44 -5.86 -3.05
C GLU A 143 -5.53 -7.15 -3.88
N VAL A 144 -6.74 -7.73 -3.99
CA VAL A 144 -6.95 -9.02 -4.70
C VAL A 144 -6.76 -8.92 -6.22
N PRO A 145 -7.38 -7.96 -6.95
CA PRO A 145 -7.22 -7.82 -8.39
C PRO A 145 -5.76 -7.62 -8.82
N GLY A 146 -5.02 -6.81 -8.05
CA GLY A 146 -3.60 -6.54 -8.26
C GLY A 146 -2.75 -7.80 -8.30
N LEU A 147 -2.91 -8.64 -7.28
CA LEU A 147 -2.20 -9.92 -7.16
C LEU A 147 -2.57 -10.88 -8.27
N VAL A 148 -3.87 -11.02 -8.56
CA VAL A 148 -4.38 -11.93 -9.60
C VAL A 148 -3.82 -11.57 -10.97
N VAL A 149 -3.88 -10.29 -11.37
CA VAL A 149 -3.40 -9.84 -12.68
C VAL A 149 -1.88 -9.99 -12.79
N GLY A 150 -1.12 -9.58 -11.77
CA GLY A 150 0.34 -9.69 -11.79
C GLY A 150 0.83 -11.14 -11.90
N ILE A 151 0.25 -12.04 -11.10
CA ILE A 151 0.56 -13.47 -11.15
C ILE A 151 0.14 -14.08 -12.49
N TYR A 152 -1.04 -13.72 -13.01
CA TYR A 152 -1.50 -14.17 -14.32
C TYR A 152 -0.50 -13.79 -15.42
N LEU A 153 -0.07 -12.52 -15.46
CA LEU A 153 0.89 -12.02 -16.44
C LEU A 153 2.26 -12.69 -16.31
N ALA A 154 2.70 -12.97 -15.07
CA ALA A 154 3.93 -13.73 -14.79
C ALA A 154 3.87 -15.15 -15.36
N SER A 155 2.70 -15.79 -15.25
CA SER A 155 2.50 -17.19 -15.63
C SER A 155 2.27 -17.41 -17.13
N ARG A 156 1.94 -16.36 -17.90
CA ARG A 156 1.45 -16.49 -19.29
C ARG A 156 2.43 -17.10 -20.30
N LYS A 157 3.75 -16.86 -20.17
CA LYS A 157 4.76 -17.40 -21.11
C LYS A 157 5.51 -18.61 -20.59
N TYR A 158 5.37 -18.92 -19.31
CA TYR A 158 5.87 -20.15 -18.74
C TYR A 158 4.76 -21.19 -18.85
N LYS A 159 5.07 -22.43 -19.24
CA LYS A 159 4.25 -23.58 -18.79
C LYS A 159 4.42 -23.78 -17.27
N ALA A 160 4.40 -22.69 -16.50
CA ALA A 160 4.39 -22.72 -15.06
C ALA A 160 3.07 -23.37 -14.72
N ASN A 161 3.15 -24.55 -14.11
CA ASN A 161 1.99 -25.26 -13.62
C ASN A 161 1.53 -24.52 -12.35
N VAL A 162 0.98 -23.32 -12.54
CA VAL A 162 0.49 -22.49 -11.44
C VAL A 162 -0.69 -23.21 -10.84
N SER A 163 -0.59 -23.52 -9.56
CA SER A 163 -1.69 -24.12 -8.82
C SER A 163 -2.70 -23.03 -8.47
N TRP A 164 -3.51 -22.62 -9.45
CA TRP A 164 -4.47 -21.51 -9.32
C TRP A 164 -5.40 -21.68 -8.12
N GLY A 165 -5.86 -22.89 -7.82
CA GLY A 165 -6.65 -23.16 -6.61
C GLY A 165 -5.90 -22.80 -5.32
N LYS A 166 -4.63 -23.23 -5.18
CA LYS A 166 -3.79 -22.87 -4.02
C LYS A 166 -3.42 -21.39 -4.01
N THR A 167 -3.21 -20.80 -5.18
CA THR A 167 -2.88 -19.37 -5.31
C THR A 167 -4.05 -18.49 -4.89
N PHE A 168 -5.27 -18.80 -5.35
CA PHE A 168 -6.48 -18.09 -4.90
C PHE A 168 -6.75 -18.33 -3.41
N GLN A 169 -6.56 -19.56 -2.94
CA GLN A 169 -6.67 -19.86 -1.50
C GLN A 169 -5.70 -19.01 -0.69
N GLU A 170 -4.45 -18.87 -1.13
CA GLU A 170 -3.46 -18.02 -0.47
C GLU A 170 -3.82 -16.53 -0.55
N ILE A 171 -4.28 -16.03 -1.69
CA ILE A 171 -4.65 -14.62 -1.84
C ILE A 171 -5.83 -14.28 -0.91
N LEU A 172 -6.83 -15.16 -0.82
CA LEU A 172 -8.05 -14.89 -0.05
C LEU A 172 -7.91 -15.22 1.45
N LEU A 173 -7.22 -16.31 1.78
CA LEU A 173 -7.03 -16.77 3.17
C LEU A 173 -5.68 -16.33 3.76
N GLY A 174 -4.86 -15.65 2.97
CA GLY A 174 -3.58 -15.09 3.41
C GLY A 174 -3.80 -14.12 4.56
N LYS A 175 -2.84 -14.11 5.50
CA LYS A 175 -2.89 -13.33 6.75
C LYS A 175 -3.38 -11.89 6.55
N THR A 176 -2.87 -11.19 5.54
CA THR A 176 -3.22 -9.79 5.24
C THR A 176 -4.70 -9.63 4.92
N VAL A 177 -5.20 -10.36 3.91
CA VAL A 177 -6.59 -10.28 3.46
C VAL A 177 -7.55 -10.81 4.53
N LEU A 178 -7.21 -11.93 5.18
CA LEU A 178 -8.06 -12.52 6.22
C LEU A 178 -8.23 -11.58 7.42
N LEU A 179 -7.16 -10.92 7.88
CA LEU A 179 -7.25 -9.97 9.00
C LEU A 179 -7.96 -8.68 8.60
N LEU A 180 -7.78 -8.20 7.38
CA LEU A 180 -8.46 -7.00 6.89
C LEU A 180 -9.96 -7.24 6.67
N VAL A 181 -10.32 -8.26 5.89
CA VAL A 181 -11.72 -8.64 5.63
C VAL A 181 -12.39 -9.05 6.94
N GLY A 182 -11.70 -9.86 7.77
CA GLY A 182 -12.20 -10.26 9.07
C GLY A 182 -12.44 -9.06 9.98
N GLY A 183 -11.50 -8.12 10.06
CA GLY A 183 -11.66 -6.86 10.79
C GLY A 183 -12.82 -6.02 10.26
N LEU A 184 -12.96 -5.87 8.94
CA LEU A 184 -14.08 -5.16 8.30
C LEU A 184 -15.42 -5.78 8.69
N LEU A 185 -15.55 -7.11 8.62
CA LEU A 185 -16.77 -7.81 9.00
C LEU A 185 -17.07 -7.64 10.49
N VAL A 186 -16.07 -7.81 11.37
CA VAL A 186 -16.25 -7.63 12.81
C VAL A 186 -16.64 -6.19 13.15
N GLY A 187 -16.01 -5.19 12.54
CA GLY A 187 -16.35 -3.78 12.73
C GLY A 187 -17.75 -3.43 12.23
N LEU A 188 -18.18 -4.04 11.12
CA LEU A 188 -19.52 -3.85 10.56
C LEU A 188 -20.60 -4.49 11.44
N LEU A 189 -20.35 -5.69 11.98
CA LEU A 189 -21.32 -6.49 12.72
C LEU A 189 -21.39 -6.20 14.22
N THR A 190 -20.32 -5.67 14.83
CA THR A 190 -20.29 -5.35 16.26
C THR A 190 -21.32 -4.26 16.61
N THR A 191 -21.67 -4.06 17.89
CA THR A 191 -22.45 -2.88 18.31
C THR A 191 -21.54 -1.67 18.50
N ASN A 192 -22.08 -0.45 18.50
CA ASN A 192 -21.28 0.74 18.84
C ASN A 192 -20.64 0.60 20.23
N THR A 193 -21.41 0.15 21.22
CA THR A 193 -20.92 -0.13 22.56
C THR A 193 -19.81 -1.20 22.62
N GLY A 194 -19.85 -2.20 21.73
CA GLY A 194 -18.81 -3.22 21.62
C GLY A 194 -17.54 -2.68 20.97
N PHE A 195 -17.70 -1.86 19.92
CA PHE A 195 -16.61 -1.16 19.26
C PHE A 195 -15.89 -0.18 20.21
N ASP A 196 -16.64 0.60 20.98
CA ASP A 196 -16.09 1.58 21.92
C ASP A 196 -15.22 0.93 23.00
N LYS A 197 -15.57 -0.29 23.44
CA LYS A 197 -14.76 -1.04 24.43
C LYS A 197 -13.38 -1.44 23.93
N VAL A 198 -13.23 -1.68 22.63
CA VAL A 198 -11.96 -2.10 22.03
C VAL A 198 -11.20 -0.93 21.38
N SER A 199 -11.86 0.21 21.20
CA SER A 199 -11.32 1.41 20.55
C SER A 199 -10.04 1.96 21.21
N PRO A 200 -9.94 2.05 22.55
CA PRO A 200 -8.70 2.50 23.20
C PRO A 200 -7.49 1.67 22.80
N PHE A 201 -7.68 0.37 22.55
CA PHE A 201 -6.59 -0.50 22.15
C PHE A 201 -6.37 -0.50 20.64
N PHE A 202 -7.40 -0.68 19.79
CA PHE A 202 -7.22 -0.89 18.35
C PHE A 202 -7.27 0.37 17.49
N ILE A 203 -7.83 1.47 18.01
CA ILE A 203 -8.07 2.70 17.26
C ILE A 203 -7.17 3.82 17.81
N ASP A 204 -7.24 4.08 19.11
CA ASP A 204 -6.55 5.23 19.72
C ASP A 204 -5.02 5.03 19.73
N LEU A 205 -4.57 3.79 19.98
CA LEU A 205 -3.14 3.44 19.95
C LEU A 205 -2.62 3.03 18.56
N LEU A 206 -3.48 3.00 17.53
CA LEU A 206 -3.13 2.50 16.19
C LEU A 206 -1.91 3.21 15.62
N ASN A 207 -1.90 4.54 15.76
CA ASN A 207 -0.83 5.40 15.24
C ASN A 207 0.52 5.18 15.96
N GLY A 208 0.49 4.83 17.25
CA GLY A 208 1.71 4.48 17.99
C GLY A 208 2.35 3.18 17.47
N PHE A 209 1.54 2.15 17.25
CA PHE A 209 2.00 0.90 16.64
C PHE A 209 2.43 1.08 15.18
N LEU A 210 1.77 1.98 14.42
CA LEU A 210 2.17 2.33 13.06
C LEU A 210 3.59 2.92 13.06
N VAL A 211 3.90 3.81 14.00
CA VAL A 211 5.23 4.40 14.14
C VAL A 211 6.31 3.36 14.45
N LEU A 212 6.02 2.38 15.33
CA LEU A 212 6.93 1.25 15.57
C LEU A 212 7.13 0.38 14.31
N PHE A 213 6.06 0.17 13.54
CA PHE A 213 6.15 -0.55 12.27
C PHE A 213 7.02 0.21 11.25
N LEU A 214 6.89 1.53 11.20
CA LEU A 214 7.68 2.41 10.34
C LEU A 214 9.16 2.42 10.73
N LEU A 215 9.50 2.31 12.01
CA LEU A 215 10.89 2.13 12.46
C LEU A 215 11.49 0.86 11.82
N GLN A 216 10.77 -0.26 11.90
CA GLN A 216 11.22 -1.52 11.30
C GLN A 216 11.31 -1.43 9.78
N LEU A 217 10.33 -0.81 9.10
CA LEU A 217 10.39 -0.62 7.66
C LEU A 217 11.55 0.30 7.24
N GLY A 218 11.86 1.32 8.04
CA GLY A 218 13.04 2.16 7.89
C GLY A 218 14.30 1.32 7.91
N TYR A 219 14.45 0.49 8.95
CA TYR A 219 15.58 -0.42 9.08
C TYR A 219 15.70 -1.39 7.89
N LEU A 220 14.59 -1.99 7.46
CA LEU A 220 14.57 -2.89 6.30
C LEU A 220 14.95 -2.14 5.02
N ALA A 221 14.41 -0.95 4.77
CA ALA A 221 14.74 -0.14 3.60
C ALA A 221 16.24 0.25 3.58
N GLY A 222 16.79 0.68 4.72
CA GLY A 222 18.21 1.02 4.85
C GLY A 222 19.12 -0.18 4.62
N SER A 223 18.70 -1.37 5.06
CA SER A 223 19.42 -2.63 4.82
C SER A 223 19.48 -3.01 3.34
N GLN A 224 18.50 -2.58 2.54
CA GLN A 224 18.44 -2.87 1.10
C GLN A 224 19.30 -1.94 0.23
N ILE A 225 19.96 -0.91 0.79
CA ILE A 225 20.67 0.12 0.01
C ILE A 225 21.73 -0.44 -0.95
N GLY A 226 22.40 -1.53 -0.55
CA GLY A 226 23.39 -2.22 -1.39
C GLY A 226 22.74 -2.92 -2.59
N GLU A 227 21.59 -3.55 -2.39
CA GLU A 227 20.84 -4.25 -3.44
C GLU A 227 20.13 -3.26 -4.38
N VAL A 228 19.65 -2.13 -3.86
CA VAL A 228 19.10 -1.03 -4.68
C VAL A 228 20.12 -0.57 -5.72
N LYS A 229 21.38 -0.36 -5.33
CA LYS A 229 22.46 0.04 -6.26
C LYS A 229 22.73 -1.01 -7.34
N LYS A 230 22.52 -2.30 -7.03
CA LYS A 230 22.72 -3.42 -7.98
C LYS A 230 21.51 -3.69 -8.87
N SER A 231 20.32 -3.20 -8.50
CA SER A 231 19.08 -3.44 -9.25
C SER A 231 19.09 -2.82 -10.66
N GLY A 232 19.94 -1.81 -10.88
CA GLY A 232 20.12 -1.15 -12.16
C GLY A 232 19.18 0.04 -12.34
N TYR A 233 19.64 1.02 -13.12
CA TYR A 233 19.00 2.32 -13.27
C TYR A 233 17.53 2.24 -13.71
N GLY A 234 17.20 1.32 -14.63
CA GLY A 234 15.83 1.15 -15.12
C GLY A 234 14.82 0.81 -14.02
N LEU A 235 15.22 0.01 -13.02
CA LEU A 235 14.35 -0.34 -11.90
C LEU A 235 14.22 0.79 -10.87
N ILE A 236 15.29 1.56 -10.65
CA ILE A 236 15.24 2.74 -9.79
C ILE A 236 14.28 3.77 -10.37
N VAL A 237 14.41 4.07 -11.68
CA VAL A 237 13.50 5.00 -12.37
C VAL A 237 12.07 4.48 -12.34
N PHE A 238 11.85 3.19 -12.64
CA PHE A 238 10.52 2.60 -12.56
C PHE A 238 9.91 2.77 -11.16
N SER A 239 10.68 2.46 -10.11
CA SER A 239 10.22 2.47 -8.71
C SER A 239 9.90 3.89 -8.18
N ILE A 240 10.29 4.94 -8.90
CA ILE A 240 9.95 6.33 -8.55
C ILE A 240 8.85 6.87 -9.45
N ILE A 241 8.97 6.66 -10.77
CA ILE A 241 8.08 7.26 -11.76
C ILE A 241 6.76 6.50 -11.86
N PHE A 242 6.78 5.16 -11.77
CA PHE A 242 5.55 4.37 -11.88
C PHE A 242 4.55 4.66 -10.75
N PRO A 243 4.96 4.75 -9.46
CA PRO A 243 4.09 5.21 -8.38
C PRO A 243 3.35 6.53 -8.67
N ILE A 244 4.04 7.51 -9.26
CA ILE A 244 3.44 8.80 -9.62
C ILE A 244 2.36 8.61 -10.69
N LEU A 245 2.66 7.83 -11.74
CA LEU A 245 1.71 7.53 -12.80
C LEU A 245 0.49 6.76 -12.27
N ALA A 246 0.72 5.71 -11.49
CA ALA A 246 -0.33 4.89 -10.92
C ALA A 246 -1.18 5.68 -9.91
N GLY A 247 -0.55 6.50 -9.08
CA GLY A 247 -1.24 7.41 -8.17
C GLY A 247 -2.09 8.45 -8.90
N PHE A 248 -1.64 8.98 -10.04
CA PHE A 248 -2.47 9.84 -10.88
C PHE A 248 -3.70 9.11 -11.43
N ILE A 249 -3.56 7.85 -11.86
CA ILE A 249 -4.70 7.01 -12.28
C ILE A 249 -5.69 6.82 -11.12
N GLY A 250 -5.18 6.55 -9.91
CA GLY A 250 -6.00 6.46 -8.70
C GLY A 250 -6.70 7.77 -8.36
N ALA A 251 -6.04 8.91 -8.49
CA ALA A 251 -6.61 10.23 -8.27
C ALA A 251 -7.73 10.54 -9.27
N VAL A 252 -7.51 10.28 -10.56
CA VAL A 252 -8.54 10.41 -11.60
C VAL A 252 -9.74 9.51 -11.30
N GLY A 253 -9.49 8.26 -10.90
CA GLY A 253 -10.54 7.34 -10.46
C GLY A 253 -11.35 7.89 -9.27
N GLY A 254 -10.66 8.39 -8.24
CA GLY A 254 -11.30 8.92 -7.03
C GLY A 254 -12.21 10.09 -7.36
N TYR A 255 -11.68 11.05 -8.11
CA TYR A 255 -12.42 12.21 -8.60
C TYR A 255 -13.66 11.80 -9.42
N LEU A 256 -13.50 10.94 -10.42
CA LEU A 256 -14.61 10.49 -11.28
C LEU A 256 -15.66 9.68 -10.52
N SER A 257 -15.28 9.01 -9.44
CA SER A 257 -16.20 8.27 -8.57
C SER A 257 -16.97 9.16 -7.59
N GLY A 258 -16.65 10.46 -7.53
CA GLY A 258 -17.29 11.45 -6.66
C GLY A 258 -16.72 11.49 -5.24
N MET A 259 -15.50 11.01 -5.03
CA MET A 259 -14.86 11.06 -3.72
C MET A 259 -14.42 12.48 -3.35
N SER A 260 -14.35 12.74 -2.05
CA SER A 260 -13.79 13.94 -1.46
C SER A 260 -12.33 14.17 -1.86
N TYR A 261 -11.79 15.35 -1.56
CA TYR A 261 -10.37 15.64 -1.72
C TYR A 261 -9.48 14.61 -1.00
N GLY A 262 -9.75 14.31 0.27
CA GLY A 262 -8.97 13.32 1.02
C GLY A 262 -9.18 11.89 0.51
N GLY A 263 -10.42 11.51 0.15
CA GLY A 263 -10.71 10.20 -0.43
C GLY A 263 -10.02 9.98 -1.78
N THR A 264 -10.02 10.99 -2.63
CA THR A 264 -9.31 10.99 -3.91
C THR A 264 -7.80 10.82 -3.70
N ALA A 265 -7.23 11.51 -2.71
CA ALA A 265 -5.83 11.33 -2.34
C ALA A 265 -5.54 9.93 -1.80
N LEU A 266 -6.46 9.33 -1.03
CA LEU A 266 -6.30 7.96 -0.54
C LEU A 266 -6.35 6.92 -1.66
N LEU A 267 -7.24 7.07 -2.66
CA LEU A 267 -7.23 6.16 -3.81
C LEU A 267 -5.98 6.32 -4.68
N ALA A 268 -5.45 7.55 -4.79
CA ALA A 268 -4.14 7.81 -5.39
C ALA A 268 -3.01 7.11 -4.62
N VAL A 269 -3.02 7.18 -3.29
CA VAL A 269 -2.04 6.46 -2.44
C VAL A 269 -2.13 4.95 -2.65
N LEU A 270 -3.34 4.38 -2.69
CA LEU A 270 -3.52 2.94 -2.93
C LEU A 270 -2.90 2.54 -4.27
N ALA A 271 -3.19 3.28 -5.33
CA ALA A 271 -2.70 3.00 -6.67
C ALA A 271 -1.19 3.25 -6.85
N GLY A 272 -0.65 4.28 -6.20
CA GLY A 272 0.78 4.60 -6.23
C GLY A 272 1.63 3.76 -5.26
N SER A 273 1.03 2.89 -4.47
CA SER A 273 1.74 2.06 -3.50
C SER A 273 2.21 0.72 -4.08
N ALA A 274 3.04 0.01 -3.33
CA ALA A 274 3.47 -1.34 -3.68
C ALA A 274 3.42 -2.24 -2.44
N SER A 275 2.88 -3.44 -2.62
CA SER A 275 2.78 -4.46 -1.58
C SER A 275 4.12 -5.13 -1.29
N TYR A 276 4.38 -5.42 -0.03
CA TYR A 276 5.57 -6.12 0.47
C TYR A 276 5.25 -7.05 1.65
N ILE A 277 3.96 -7.31 1.87
CA ILE A 277 3.47 -8.27 2.87
C ILE A 277 2.68 -9.37 2.14
N ALA A 278 1.58 -9.02 1.47
CA ALA A 278 0.76 -10.00 0.76
C ALA A 278 1.36 -10.47 -0.56
N ALA A 279 1.92 -9.56 -1.36
CA ALA A 279 2.48 -9.91 -2.66
C ALA A 279 3.63 -10.93 -2.58
N PRO A 280 4.62 -10.81 -1.67
CA PRO A 280 5.66 -11.83 -1.51
C PRO A 280 5.10 -13.22 -1.24
N ALA A 281 4.08 -13.34 -0.38
CA ALA A 281 3.48 -14.63 -0.04
C ALA A 281 2.79 -15.26 -1.25
N ALA A 282 1.91 -14.51 -1.92
CA ALA A 282 1.18 -14.99 -3.09
C ALA A 282 2.13 -15.33 -4.27
N VAL A 283 3.13 -14.48 -4.52
CA VAL A 283 4.13 -14.70 -5.57
C VAL A 283 5.01 -15.91 -5.26
N SER A 284 5.39 -16.15 -4.00
CA SER A 284 6.19 -17.34 -3.63
C SER A 284 5.48 -18.65 -3.96
N ILE A 285 4.16 -18.69 -3.75
CA ILE A 285 3.35 -19.88 -4.00
C ILE A 285 3.09 -20.05 -5.50
N ALA A 286 2.80 -18.95 -6.21
CA ALA A 286 2.50 -19.01 -7.63
C ALA A 286 3.75 -19.18 -8.52
N LEU A 287 4.88 -18.58 -8.12
CA LEU A 287 6.14 -18.50 -8.87
C LEU A 287 7.34 -18.94 -8.00
N PRO A 288 7.38 -20.20 -7.51
CA PRO A 288 8.38 -20.65 -6.52
C PRO A 288 9.84 -20.63 -7.02
N LYS A 289 10.05 -20.52 -8.34
CA LYS A 289 11.38 -20.42 -8.96
C LYS A 289 11.92 -18.99 -9.02
N GLU A 290 11.11 -17.99 -8.70
CA GLU A 290 11.53 -16.59 -8.73
C GLU A 290 12.19 -16.14 -7.44
N LYS A 291 13.27 -15.37 -7.61
CA LYS A 291 13.90 -14.68 -6.49
C LYS A 291 13.08 -13.42 -6.20
N LEU A 292 12.24 -13.47 -5.16
CA LEU A 292 11.45 -12.33 -4.67
C LEU A 292 12.27 -11.07 -4.33
N GLY A 293 13.58 -11.26 -4.11
CA GLY A 293 14.47 -10.20 -3.62
C GLY A 293 14.43 -8.93 -4.46
N LEU A 294 14.25 -9.02 -5.79
CA LEU A 294 14.21 -7.84 -6.65
C LEU A 294 12.95 -6.99 -6.42
N ALA A 295 11.79 -7.63 -6.36
CA ALA A 295 10.52 -6.94 -6.14
C ALA A 295 10.46 -6.32 -4.74
N LEU A 296 10.92 -7.05 -3.72
CA LEU A 296 11.06 -6.53 -2.35
C LEU A 296 12.05 -5.36 -2.26
N THR A 297 13.18 -5.44 -2.96
CA THR A 297 14.16 -4.34 -3.01
C THR A 297 13.56 -3.09 -3.62
N CYS A 298 12.81 -3.22 -4.71
CA CYS A 298 12.16 -2.09 -5.36
C CYS A 298 11.02 -1.52 -4.49
N SER A 299 10.16 -2.37 -3.93
CA SER A 299 9.00 -1.92 -3.16
C SER A 299 9.39 -1.32 -1.81
N ILE A 300 10.17 -2.03 -0.97
CA ILE A 300 10.58 -1.54 0.36
C ILE A 300 11.76 -0.57 0.27
N GLY A 301 12.75 -0.85 -0.58
CA GLY A 301 14.00 -0.10 -0.61
C GLY A 301 13.93 1.22 -1.39
N ILE A 302 12.92 1.41 -2.25
CA ILE A 302 12.78 2.61 -3.09
C ILE A 302 11.38 3.20 -2.98
N THR A 303 10.36 2.46 -3.42
CA THR A 303 8.98 2.98 -3.57
C THR A 303 8.36 3.38 -2.25
N PHE A 304 8.54 2.58 -1.20
CA PHE A 304 8.02 2.90 0.12
C PHE A 304 8.63 4.19 0.69
N PRO A 305 9.98 4.35 0.78
CA PRO A 305 10.58 5.61 1.19
C PRO A 305 10.15 6.79 0.31
N PHE A 306 10.10 6.61 -1.02
CA PHE A 306 9.62 7.62 -1.94
C PHE A 306 8.19 8.05 -1.60
N ASN A 307 7.28 7.09 -1.43
CA ASN A 307 5.88 7.38 -1.13
C ASN A 307 5.70 8.08 0.21
N LEU A 308 6.41 7.63 1.23
CA LEU A 308 6.31 8.19 2.57
C LEU A 308 6.82 9.64 2.61
N ILE A 309 7.91 9.95 1.91
CA ILE A 309 8.57 11.27 1.96
C ILE A 309 7.94 12.26 0.97
N LEU A 310 7.69 11.81 -0.27
CA LEU A 310 7.28 12.67 -1.39
C LEU A 310 5.92 12.27 -1.97
N GLY A 311 5.63 10.96 -2.06
CA GLY A 311 4.42 10.47 -2.72
C GLY A 311 3.14 11.00 -2.06
N ILE A 312 3.00 10.91 -0.73
CA ILE A 312 1.80 11.41 -0.02
C ILE A 312 1.50 12.89 -0.37
N PRO A 313 2.45 13.85 -0.24
CA PRO A 313 2.26 15.21 -0.72
C PRO A 313 1.92 15.32 -2.22
N ILE A 314 2.55 14.51 -3.08
CA ILE A 314 2.28 14.50 -4.53
C ILE A 314 0.84 14.03 -4.81
N TYR A 315 0.37 12.98 -4.14
CA TYR A 315 -0.97 12.43 -4.31
C TYR A 315 -2.04 13.41 -3.82
N LEU A 316 -1.76 14.16 -2.75
CA LEU A 316 -2.59 15.29 -2.32
C LEU A 316 -2.60 16.41 -3.35
N ALA A 317 -1.45 16.78 -3.92
CA ALA A 317 -1.41 17.79 -4.97
C ALA A 317 -2.22 17.37 -6.21
N MET A 318 -2.16 16.09 -6.60
CA MET A 318 -2.98 15.53 -7.67
C MET A 318 -4.48 15.60 -7.35
N ALA A 319 -4.88 15.18 -6.15
CA ALA A 319 -6.27 15.25 -5.71
C ALA A 319 -6.78 16.70 -5.68
N ASN A 320 -5.96 17.62 -5.18
CA ASN A 320 -6.31 19.04 -5.14
C ASN A 320 -6.48 19.60 -6.55
N PHE A 321 -5.60 19.26 -7.49
CA PHE A 321 -5.69 19.70 -8.89
C PHE A 321 -6.96 19.20 -9.60
N LEU A 322 -7.48 18.02 -9.23
CA LEU A 322 -8.67 17.44 -9.86
C LEU A 322 -9.97 17.93 -9.21
N VAL A 323 -9.97 18.11 -7.89
CA VAL A 323 -11.18 18.41 -7.11
C VAL A 323 -11.44 19.92 -6.98
N ASN A 324 -10.38 20.75 -6.97
CA ASN A 324 -10.45 22.21 -6.73
C ASN A 324 -9.89 23.01 -7.90
#